data_AF-A0A3C0KZ63-F1
#
_entry.id   AF-A0A3C0KZ63-F1
#
_cell.length_a   1.000
_cell.length_b   1.000
_cell.length_c   1.000
_cell.angle_alpha   90.00
_cell.angle_beta   90.00
_cell.angle_gamma   90.00
#
_symmetry.space_group_name_H-M   'P 1'
#
loop_
_entity.id
_entity.type
_entity.pdbx_description
1 polymer ?
#
loop_
_entity_poly.entity_id
_entity_poly.type
_entity_poly.pdbx_seq_one_letter_code
_entity_poly.pdbx_strand_id
1 'polypeptide(L)'
;VIAAKVRPAYEKLYAFFNETYLPACGADIGASSLPNGRAYYESRVRAFTTTDMTPEDVHQIGLTEVARIRAEMTAVMNDVEFKGSLTAFFEFLRNDPQFYFTDPKDLLQAYQATAKQIDPTLVQLFTKLPRMPYGIQVIPEAVAPDTTTAYYTRPAADGSRPGYYWVNLYDPSARPKFEIEVLTVHEAVPGHHLQIGMA
;
A
#
# COMPACT_ATOMS: atom_id res chain seq x y z
N VAL A 1 -15.98 16.72 -26.50
CA VAL A 1 -15.87 17.18 -25.09
C VAL A 1 -14.41 17.20 -24.61
N ILE A 2 -13.65 16.11 -24.75
CA ILE A 2 -12.24 16.05 -24.30
C ILE A 2 -11.39 17.18 -24.92
N ALA A 3 -11.31 17.24 -26.26
CA ALA A 3 -10.48 18.24 -26.95
C ALA A 3 -10.93 19.69 -26.73
N ALA A 4 -12.24 19.94 -26.72
CA ALA A 4 -12.77 21.31 -26.72
C ALA A 4 -13.05 21.90 -25.32
N LYS A 5 -13.07 21.08 -24.26
CA LYS A 5 -13.40 21.54 -22.90
C LYS A 5 -12.39 21.07 -21.85
N VAL A 6 -12.05 19.78 -21.84
CA VAL A 6 -11.16 19.22 -20.81
C VAL A 6 -9.71 19.67 -21.03
N ARG A 7 -9.18 19.52 -22.25
CA ARG A 7 -7.80 19.91 -22.55
C ARG A 7 -7.52 21.39 -22.28
N PRO A 8 -8.35 22.35 -22.76
CA PRO A 8 -8.14 23.77 -22.45
C PRO A 8 -8.23 24.09 -20.95
N ALA A 9 -9.03 23.34 -20.17
CA ALA A 9 -9.10 23.53 -18.72
C ALA A 9 -7.80 23.07 -18.02
N TYR A 10 -7.23 21.94 -18.44
CA TYR A 10 -5.93 21.48 -17.93
C TYR A 10 -4.79 22.42 -18.35
N GLU A 11 -4.81 22.98 -19.55
CA GLU A 11 -3.84 24.00 -19.98
C GLU A 11 -3.89 25.24 -19.10
N LYS A 12 -5.09 25.71 -18.74
CA LYS A 12 -5.27 26.82 -17.79
C LYS A 12 -4.74 26.49 -16.40
N LEU A 13 -5.03 25.30 -15.89
CA LEU A 13 -4.50 24.84 -14.60
C LEU A 13 -2.98 24.74 -14.63
N TYR A 14 -2.42 24.21 -15.72
CA TYR A 14 -0.97 24.09 -15.92
C TYR A 14 -0.28 25.46 -15.92
N ALA A 15 -0.83 26.43 -16.67
CA ALA A 15 -0.31 27.80 -16.68
C ALA A 15 -0.35 28.42 -15.28
N PHE A 16 -1.49 28.36 -14.60
CA PHE A 16 -1.62 28.87 -13.23
C PHE A 16 -0.65 28.19 -12.26
N PHE A 17 -0.50 26.87 -12.34
CA PHE A 17 0.40 26.14 -11.46
C PHE A 17 1.85 26.59 -11.64
N ASN A 18 2.35 26.63 -12.88
CA ASN A 18 3.75 26.95 -13.14
C ASN A 18 4.09 28.43 -12.98
N GLU A 19 3.17 29.33 -13.36
CA GLU A 19 3.45 30.76 -13.42
C GLU A 19 3.06 31.51 -12.14
N THR A 20 2.11 30.97 -11.36
CA THR A 20 1.57 31.65 -10.16
C THR A 20 1.75 30.83 -8.89
N TYR A 21 1.27 29.58 -8.87
CA TYR A 21 1.24 28.80 -7.63
C TYR A 21 2.63 28.34 -7.19
N LEU A 22 3.37 27.67 -8.09
CA LEU A 22 4.68 27.09 -7.80
C LEU A 22 5.72 28.15 -7.37
N PRO A 23 5.83 29.32 -8.04
CA PRO A 23 6.74 30.38 -7.60
C PRO A 23 6.38 30.99 -6.24
N ALA A 24 5.12 30.86 -5.79
CA ALA A 24 4.63 31.38 -4.52
C ALA A 24 4.65 30.33 -3.38
N CYS A 25 5.06 29.09 -3.65
CA CYS A 25 5.16 28.05 -2.63
C CYS A 25 6.21 28.41 -1.57
N GLY A 26 5.91 28.12 -0.30
CA GLY A 26 6.87 28.21 0.79
C GLY A 26 7.99 27.17 0.66
N ALA A 27 9.14 27.45 1.28
CA ALA A 27 10.28 26.52 1.30
C ALA A 27 10.10 25.36 2.31
N ASP A 28 9.28 25.56 3.33
CA ASP A 28 9.04 24.56 4.38
C ASP A 28 8.08 23.46 3.92
N ILE A 29 8.43 22.21 4.25
CA ILE A 29 7.66 21.02 3.86
C ILE A 29 6.56 20.64 4.87
N GLY A 30 6.65 21.16 6.10
CA GLY A 30 5.78 20.76 7.20
C GLY A 30 4.55 21.63 7.29
N ALA A 31 3.37 21.04 7.46
CA ALA A 31 2.14 21.79 7.68
C ALA A 31 2.22 22.72 8.91
N SER A 32 3.13 22.46 9.85
CA SER A 32 3.41 23.30 11.01
C SER A 32 3.92 24.71 10.67
N SER A 33 4.51 24.93 9.48
CA SER A 33 4.95 26.26 9.03
C SER A 33 3.80 27.14 8.53
N LEU A 34 2.62 26.55 8.28
CA LEU A 34 1.44 27.29 7.84
C LEU A 34 0.85 28.11 9.00
N PRO A 35 0.07 29.18 8.70
CA PRO A 35 -0.73 29.86 9.71
C PRO A 35 -1.63 28.87 10.47
N ASN A 36 -1.50 28.82 11.80
CA ASN A 36 -2.17 27.83 12.67
C ASN A 36 -1.83 26.36 12.34
N GLY A 37 -0.67 26.12 11.74
CA GLY A 37 -0.24 24.83 11.19
C GLY A 37 -0.16 23.71 12.21
N ARG A 38 0.25 24.01 13.45
CA ARG A 38 0.31 23.02 14.53
C ARG A 38 -1.08 22.52 14.92
N ALA A 39 -2.04 23.41 15.16
CA ALA A 39 -3.41 23.02 15.48
C ALA A 39 -4.08 22.28 14.31
N TYR A 40 -3.77 22.69 13.07
CA TYR A 40 -4.18 21.95 11.88
C TYR A 40 -3.63 20.52 11.89
N TYR A 41 -2.32 20.34 12.12
CA TYR A 41 -1.70 19.03 12.12
C TYR A 41 -2.25 18.13 13.25
N GLU A 42 -2.42 18.66 14.46
CA GLU A 42 -3.08 17.95 15.56
C GLU A 42 -4.51 17.50 15.20
N SER A 43 -5.27 18.34 14.49
CA SER A 43 -6.60 17.95 14.01
C SER A 43 -6.55 16.82 12.97
N ARG A 44 -5.51 16.80 12.12
CA ARG A 44 -5.30 15.74 11.13
C ARG A 44 -4.93 14.42 11.80
N VAL A 45 -4.07 14.44 12.81
CA VAL A 45 -3.73 13.24 13.60
C VAL A 45 -5.00 12.62 14.16
N ARG A 46 -5.81 13.39 14.89
CA ARG A 46 -7.09 12.89 15.43
C ARG A 46 -8.03 12.34 14.35
N ALA A 47 -8.15 13.03 13.21
CA ALA A 47 -9.02 12.60 12.12
C ALA A 47 -8.57 11.27 11.47
N PHE A 48 -7.26 11.00 11.40
CA PHE A 48 -6.73 9.79 10.76
C PHE A 48 -6.53 8.63 11.74
N THR A 49 -6.19 8.89 13.00
CA THR A 49 -6.04 7.83 14.01
C THR A 49 -7.35 7.50 14.70
N THR A 50 -8.32 8.42 14.69
CA THR A 50 -9.56 8.35 15.48
C THR A 50 -9.32 8.28 17.00
N THR A 51 -8.15 8.74 17.45
CA THR A 51 -7.74 8.80 18.86
C THR A 51 -7.53 10.25 19.32
N ASP A 52 -7.42 10.45 20.63
CA ASP A 52 -7.03 11.74 21.22
C ASP A 52 -5.50 11.90 21.38
N MET A 53 -4.70 11.03 20.75
CA MET A 53 -3.24 11.09 20.82
C MET A 53 -2.71 12.39 20.19
N THR A 54 -1.68 12.96 20.81
CA THR A 54 -0.95 14.09 20.24
C THR A 54 -0.01 13.61 19.13
N PRO A 55 0.43 14.50 18.21
CA PRO A 55 1.48 14.17 17.26
C PRO A 55 2.75 13.63 17.92
N GLU A 56 3.11 14.16 19.09
CA GLU A 56 4.26 13.71 19.87
C GLU A 56 4.07 12.28 20.41
N ASP A 57 2.87 11.93 20.89
CA ASP A 57 2.56 10.56 21.31
C ASP A 57 2.72 9.57 20.13
N VAL A 58 2.15 9.91 18.97
CA VAL A 58 2.26 9.09 17.76
C VAL A 58 3.71 8.94 17.32
N HIS A 59 4.49 10.02 17.38
CA HIS A 59 5.92 9.98 17.06
C HIS A 59 6.68 9.03 17.99
N GLN A 60 6.42 9.12 19.30
CA GLN A 60 7.10 8.28 20.28
C GLN A 60 6.73 6.80 20.12
N ILE A 61 5.46 6.49 19.84
CA ILE A 61 5.02 5.13 19.48
C ILE A 61 5.79 4.66 18.24
N GLY A 62 5.88 5.49 17.21
CA GLY A 62 6.62 5.17 15.99
C GLY A 62 8.08 4.82 16.25
N LEU A 63 8.79 5.60 17.07
CA LEU A 63 10.17 5.31 17.45
C LEU A 63 10.31 3.97 18.18
N THR A 64 9.40 3.68 19.11
CA THR A 64 9.37 2.42 19.86
C THR A 64 9.10 1.23 18.94
N GLU A 65 8.12 1.33 18.05
CA GLU A 65 7.78 0.25 17.12
C GLU A 65 8.88 0.02 16.08
N VAL A 66 9.54 1.08 15.58
CA VAL A 66 10.73 0.92 14.72
C VAL A 66 11.83 0.15 15.43
N ALA A 67 12.13 0.48 16.69
CA ALA A 67 13.14 -0.25 17.46
C ALA A 67 12.74 -1.72 17.68
N ARG A 68 11.49 -1.98 18.07
CA ARG A 68 10.97 -3.34 18.29
C ARG A 68 11.04 -4.19 17.01
N ILE A 69 10.54 -3.67 15.89
CA ILE A 69 10.50 -4.39 14.61
C ILE A 69 11.93 -4.63 14.09
N ARG A 70 12.87 -3.70 14.26
CA ARG A 70 14.28 -3.94 13.88
C ARG A 70 14.92 -5.05 14.70
N ALA A 71 14.57 -5.18 15.98
CA ALA A 71 15.03 -6.29 16.81
C ALA A 71 14.46 -7.63 16.30
N GLU A 72 13.18 -7.68 15.93
CA GLU A 72 12.55 -8.86 15.34
C GLU A 72 13.19 -9.25 14.00
N MET A 73 13.45 -8.26 13.12
CA MET A 73 14.17 -8.50 11.87
C MET A 73 15.58 -9.06 12.11
N THR A 74 16.27 -8.60 13.16
CA THR A 74 17.59 -9.12 13.54
C THR A 74 17.49 -10.56 14.06
N ALA A 75 16.44 -10.89 14.82
CA ALA A 75 16.20 -12.26 15.25
C ALA A 75 15.97 -13.18 14.04
N VAL A 76 15.09 -12.81 13.11
CA VAL A 76 14.86 -13.57 11.87
C VAL A 76 16.15 -13.74 11.06
N MET A 77 16.94 -12.67 10.90
CA MET A 77 18.24 -12.72 10.22
C MET A 77 19.18 -13.77 10.85
N ASN A 78 19.23 -13.82 12.18
CA ASN A 78 20.03 -14.81 12.91
C ASN A 78 19.47 -16.23 12.77
N ASP A 79 18.14 -16.40 12.78
CA ASP A 79 17.46 -17.69 12.64
C ASP A 79 17.71 -18.32 11.27
N VAL A 80 17.79 -17.50 10.21
CA VAL A 80 18.21 -17.95 8.87
C VAL A 80 19.74 -17.99 8.70
N GLU A 81 20.46 -17.86 9.81
CA GLU A 81 21.92 -17.94 9.92
C GLU A 81 22.71 -16.95 9.04
N PHE A 82 22.08 -15.87 8.57
CA PHE A 82 22.72 -14.87 7.72
C PHE A 82 23.86 -14.17 8.46
N LYS A 83 25.00 -14.00 7.77
CA LYS A 83 26.20 -13.37 8.34
C LYS A 83 26.32 -11.93 7.87
N GLY A 84 26.51 -11.01 8.80
CA GLY A 84 26.74 -9.60 8.50
C GLY A 84 25.84 -8.66 9.29
N SER A 85 25.65 -7.47 8.76
CA SER A 85 24.77 -6.46 9.35
C SER A 85 23.34 -6.58 8.83
N LEU A 86 22.38 -6.01 9.56
CA LEU A 86 21.00 -5.92 9.11
C LEU A 86 20.88 -5.17 7.77
N THR A 87 21.74 -4.18 7.51
CA THR A 87 21.81 -3.48 6.22
C THR A 87 22.23 -4.43 5.10
N ALA A 88 23.27 -5.24 5.31
CA ALA A 88 23.70 -6.24 4.33
C ALA A 88 22.61 -7.30 4.08
N PHE A 89 21.84 -7.65 5.11
CA PHE A 89 20.68 -8.53 4.96
C PHE A 89 19.59 -7.90 4.08
N PHE A 90 19.28 -6.62 4.27
CA PHE A 90 18.33 -5.92 3.40
C PHE A 90 18.83 -5.78 1.95
N GLU A 91 20.13 -5.54 1.75
CA GLU A 91 20.73 -5.53 0.41
C GLU A 91 20.64 -6.91 -0.26
N PHE A 92 20.89 -7.98 0.49
CA PHE A 92 20.71 -9.35 0.02
C PHE A 92 19.26 -9.62 -0.39
N LEU A 93 18.29 -9.35 0.49
CA LEU A 93 16.86 -9.52 0.19
C LEU A 93 16.41 -8.69 -1.02
N ARG A 94 16.96 -7.48 -1.18
CA ARG A 94 16.61 -6.59 -2.29
C ARG A 94 17.21 -7.04 -3.63
N ASN A 95 18.41 -7.61 -3.64
CA ASN A 95 19.16 -7.80 -4.88
C ASN A 95 19.29 -9.27 -5.32
N ASP A 96 19.10 -10.25 -4.44
CA ASP A 96 19.28 -11.65 -4.81
C ASP A 96 18.11 -12.12 -5.72
N PRO A 97 18.40 -12.60 -6.94
CA PRO A 97 17.37 -13.03 -7.89
C PRO A 97 16.46 -14.15 -7.36
N GLN A 98 16.88 -14.91 -6.34
CA GLN A 98 16.05 -15.97 -5.77
C GLN A 98 14.71 -15.46 -5.23
N PHE A 99 14.67 -14.20 -4.79
CA PHE A 99 13.47 -13.58 -4.24
C PHE A 99 12.51 -13.06 -5.31
N TYR A 100 12.85 -13.15 -6.60
CA TYR A 100 12.05 -12.56 -7.66
C TYR A 100 11.56 -13.61 -8.65
N PHE A 101 10.45 -13.31 -9.30
CA PHE A 101 10.00 -14.04 -10.48
C PHE A 101 10.56 -13.37 -11.72
N THR A 102 10.81 -14.16 -12.76
CA THR A 102 11.20 -13.64 -14.07
C THR A 102 10.00 -13.56 -15.02
N ASP A 103 8.99 -14.41 -14.83
CA ASP A 103 7.76 -14.41 -15.64
C ASP A 103 6.60 -13.75 -14.84
N PRO A 104 5.96 -12.69 -15.39
CA PRO A 104 4.71 -12.13 -14.86
C PRO A 104 3.62 -13.15 -14.55
N LYS A 105 3.53 -14.25 -15.33
CA LYS A 105 2.53 -15.31 -15.13
C LYS A 105 2.77 -16.09 -13.86
N ASP A 106 4.03 -16.40 -13.55
CA ASP A 106 4.40 -17.09 -12.32
C ASP A 106 4.10 -16.21 -11.10
N LEU A 107 4.38 -14.91 -11.21
CA LEU A 107 4.04 -13.94 -10.18
C LEU A 107 2.52 -13.87 -9.95
N LEU A 108 1.71 -13.80 -11.01
CA LEU A 108 0.25 -13.82 -10.90
C LEU A 108 -0.25 -15.11 -10.25
N GLN A 109 0.29 -16.26 -10.68
CA GLN A 109 -0.07 -17.55 -10.12
C GLN A 109 0.27 -17.63 -8.64
N ALA A 110 1.40 -17.06 -8.21
CA ALA A 110 1.78 -17.01 -6.80
C ALA A 110 0.78 -16.22 -5.96
N TYR A 111 0.31 -15.05 -6.44
CA TYR A 111 -0.75 -14.30 -5.76
C TYR A 111 -2.07 -15.09 -5.68
N GLN A 112 -2.48 -15.72 -6.78
CA GLN A 112 -3.70 -16.53 -6.83
C GLN A 112 -3.64 -17.75 -5.90
N ALA A 113 -2.50 -18.45 -5.90
CA ALA A 113 -2.27 -19.61 -5.04
C ALA A 113 -2.31 -19.20 -3.56
N THR A 114 -1.63 -18.11 -3.21
CA THR A 114 -1.57 -17.60 -1.83
C THR A 114 -2.96 -17.21 -1.33
N ALA A 115 -3.74 -16.48 -2.12
CA ALA A 115 -5.13 -16.15 -1.78
C ALA A 115 -5.97 -17.42 -1.54
N LYS A 116 -5.82 -18.44 -2.39
CA LYS A 116 -6.55 -19.71 -2.24
C LYS A 116 -6.12 -20.52 -1.03
N GLN A 117 -4.86 -20.40 -0.60
CA GLN A 117 -4.36 -21.02 0.63
C GLN A 117 -4.92 -20.35 1.88
N ILE A 118 -5.10 -19.03 1.85
CA ILE A 118 -5.63 -18.25 2.98
C ILE A 118 -7.14 -18.47 3.16
N ASP A 119 -7.91 -18.49 2.08
CA ASP A 119 -9.39 -18.65 2.06
C ASP A 119 -9.96 -19.63 3.12
N PRO A 120 -9.53 -20.91 3.18
CA PRO A 120 -10.09 -21.89 4.11
C PRO A 120 -9.71 -21.63 5.58
N THR A 121 -8.68 -20.83 5.86
CA THR A 121 -8.29 -20.49 7.23
C THR A 121 -9.23 -19.46 7.86
N LEU A 122 -9.91 -18.65 7.05
CA LEU A 122 -10.77 -17.56 7.51
C LEU A 122 -11.90 -18.05 8.42
N VAL A 123 -12.51 -19.20 8.11
CA VAL A 123 -13.61 -19.76 8.93
C VAL A 123 -13.16 -20.19 10.32
N GLN A 124 -11.85 -20.37 10.54
CA GLN A 124 -11.29 -20.70 11.85
C GLN A 124 -11.08 -19.46 12.71
N LEU A 125 -10.91 -18.28 12.08
CA LEU A 125 -10.57 -17.02 12.74
C LEU A 125 -11.75 -16.04 12.81
N PHE A 126 -12.69 -16.11 11.86
CA PHE A 126 -13.79 -15.17 11.71
C PHE A 126 -15.14 -15.88 11.69
N THR A 127 -16.06 -15.42 12.54
CA THR A 127 -17.43 -15.96 12.64
C THR A 127 -18.38 -15.39 11.59
N LYS A 128 -17.99 -14.31 10.92
CA LYS A 128 -18.77 -13.66 9.85
C LYS A 128 -17.86 -13.35 8.67
N LEU A 129 -18.32 -13.74 7.49
CA LEU A 129 -17.63 -13.48 6.22
C LEU A 129 -18.56 -12.67 5.30
N PRO A 130 -18.01 -11.78 4.46
CA PRO A 130 -18.79 -11.02 3.50
C PRO A 130 -19.44 -11.96 2.48
N ARG A 131 -20.65 -11.61 2.03
CA ARG A 131 -21.32 -12.34 0.94
C ARG A 131 -20.74 -12.01 -0.43
N MET A 132 -20.24 -10.78 -0.58
CA MET A 132 -19.62 -10.33 -1.82
C MET A 132 -18.30 -11.08 -2.00
N PRO A 133 -18.06 -11.72 -3.16
CA PRO A 133 -16.79 -12.35 -3.42
C PRO A 133 -15.70 -11.32 -3.74
N TYR A 134 -14.46 -11.78 -3.75
CA TYR A 134 -13.35 -11.06 -4.36
C TYR A 134 -12.67 -11.90 -5.43
N GLY A 135 -11.97 -11.23 -6.34
CA GLY A 135 -11.06 -11.85 -7.28
C GLY A 135 -9.72 -11.12 -7.32
N ILE A 136 -8.77 -11.71 -8.03
CA ILE A 136 -7.49 -11.06 -8.35
C ILE A 136 -7.56 -10.58 -9.80
N GLN A 137 -7.10 -9.36 -10.04
CA GLN A 137 -7.00 -8.76 -11.38
C GLN A 137 -5.61 -8.17 -11.61
N VAL A 138 -5.20 -8.11 -12.87
CA VAL A 138 -3.93 -7.49 -13.25
C VAL A 138 -4.17 -6.01 -13.51
N ILE A 139 -3.29 -5.17 -12.96
CA ILE A 139 -3.34 -3.73 -13.24
C ILE A 139 -3.10 -3.51 -14.75
N PRO A 140 -3.94 -2.73 -15.44
CA PRO A 140 -3.77 -2.50 -16.88
C PRO A 140 -2.39 -1.91 -17.21
N GLU A 141 -1.75 -2.43 -18.26
CA GLU A 141 -0.39 -2.05 -18.66
C GLU A 141 -0.20 -0.54 -18.85
N ALA A 142 -1.24 0.15 -19.34
CA ALA A 142 -1.19 1.59 -19.60
C ALA A 142 -1.01 2.45 -18.33
N VAL A 143 -1.32 1.92 -17.14
CA VAL A 143 -1.18 2.63 -15.86
C VAL A 143 -0.23 1.93 -14.89
N ALA A 144 0.14 0.69 -15.19
CA ALA A 144 0.96 -0.15 -14.31
C ALA A 144 2.33 0.46 -13.93
N PRO A 145 3.07 1.18 -14.81
CA PRO A 145 4.33 1.82 -14.45
C PRO A 145 4.19 2.87 -13.34
N ASP A 146 3.05 3.57 -13.32
CA ASP A 146 2.77 4.66 -12.39
C ASP A 146 1.92 4.23 -11.18
N THR A 147 1.62 2.92 -11.07
CA THR A 147 0.81 2.36 -9.99
C THR A 147 1.66 1.59 -9.00
N THR A 148 1.23 1.56 -7.74
CA THR A 148 1.85 0.79 -6.65
C THR A 148 1.90 -0.72 -6.94
N THR A 149 2.54 -1.48 -6.05
CA THR A 149 2.65 -2.95 -6.12
C THR A 149 1.30 -3.65 -6.25
N ALA A 150 0.32 -3.19 -5.48
CA ALA A 150 -1.04 -3.68 -5.53
C ALA A 150 -2.00 -2.64 -4.94
N TYR A 151 -3.30 -2.86 -5.13
CA TYR A 151 -4.36 -2.14 -4.43
C TYR A 151 -5.67 -2.94 -4.44
N TYR A 152 -6.54 -2.65 -3.48
CA TYR A 152 -7.90 -3.20 -3.43
C TYR A 152 -8.96 -2.22 -3.97
N THR A 153 -9.91 -2.73 -4.75
CA THR A 153 -11.15 -2.02 -5.06
C THR A 153 -12.36 -2.72 -4.47
N ARG A 154 -13.21 -1.93 -3.81
CA ARG A 154 -14.41 -2.44 -3.15
C ARG A 154 -15.46 -2.97 -4.14
N PRO A 155 -16.27 -3.96 -3.72
CA PRO A 155 -17.41 -4.43 -4.51
C PRO A 155 -18.39 -3.29 -4.82
N ALA A 156 -19.12 -3.42 -5.92
CA ALA A 156 -20.22 -2.51 -6.21
C ALA A 156 -21.38 -2.75 -5.23
N ALA A 157 -21.99 -1.67 -4.73
CA ALA A 157 -23.05 -1.75 -3.73
C ALA A 157 -24.32 -2.47 -4.24
N ASP A 158 -24.52 -2.47 -5.56
CA ASP A 158 -25.63 -3.16 -6.24
C ASP A 158 -25.33 -4.64 -6.55
N GLY A 159 -24.15 -5.14 -6.15
CA GLY A 159 -23.73 -6.52 -6.42
C GLY A 159 -23.22 -6.78 -7.84
N SER A 160 -23.20 -5.78 -8.72
CA SER A 160 -22.81 -5.96 -10.14
C SER A 160 -21.33 -6.28 -10.34
N ARG A 161 -20.49 -5.98 -9.35
CA ARG A 161 -19.03 -6.20 -9.40
C ARG A 161 -18.50 -6.72 -8.06
N PRO A 162 -17.66 -7.76 -8.05
CA PRO A 162 -16.99 -8.21 -6.83
C PRO A 162 -15.93 -7.21 -6.36
N GLY A 163 -15.33 -7.47 -5.20
CA GLY A 163 -14.09 -6.82 -4.83
C GLY A 163 -12.94 -7.30 -5.71
N TYR A 164 -11.94 -6.46 -5.96
CA TYR A 164 -10.75 -6.87 -6.71
C TYR A 164 -9.48 -6.50 -5.97
N TYR A 165 -8.64 -7.50 -5.76
CA TYR A 165 -7.23 -7.35 -5.42
C TYR A 165 -6.44 -7.19 -6.72
N TRP A 166 -5.99 -5.97 -7.01
CA TRP A 166 -5.25 -5.64 -8.21
C TRP A 166 -3.76 -5.82 -7.97
N VAL A 167 -3.10 -6.65 -8.78
CA VAL A 167 -1.67 -6.92 -8.68
C VAL A 167 -0.92 -6.31 -9.85
N ASN A 168 0.21 -5.67 -9.56
CA ASN A 168 1.08 -5.08 -10.57
C ASN A 168 2.11 -6.08 -11.06
N LEU A 169 2.04 -6.45 -12.33
CA LEU A 169 2.95 -7.41 -12.96
C LEU A 169 3.96 -6.76 -13.92
N TYR A 170 3.98 -5.43 -14.03
CA TYR A 170 4.80 -4.70 -15.01
C TYR A 170 6.31 -4.94 -14.84
N ASP A 171 6.79 -4.97 -13.60
CA ASP A 171 8.19 -5.23 -13.27
C ASP A 171 8.29 -6.32 -12.19
N PRO A 172 8.31 -7.61 -12.57
CA PRO A 172 8.43 -8.71 -11.61
C PRO A 172 9.71 -8.66 -10.77
N SER A 173 10.77 -8.01 -11.27
CA SER A 173 12.04 -7.85 -10.55
C SER A 173 11.98 -6.83 -9.41
N ALA A 174 10.92 -6.02 -9.36
CA ALA A 174 10.59 -5.14 -8.25
C ALA A 174 9.50 -5.73 -7.33
N ARG A 175 9.21 -7.03 -7.42
CA ARG A 175 8.10 -7.71 -6.71
C ARG A 175 8.62 -8.95 -5.98
N PRO A 176 9.18 -8.77 -4.77
CA PRO A 176 9.79 -9.89 -4.06
C PRO A 176 8.74 -10.89 -3.58
N LYS A 177 9.07 -12.18 -3.67
CA LYS A 177 8.25 -13.33 -3.27
C LYS A 177 7.79 -13.23 -1.81
N PHE A 178 8.66 -12.76 -0.93
CA PHE A 178 8.36 -12.66 0.51
C PHE A 178 7.30 -11.61 0.85
N GLU A 179 6.96 -10.70 -0.07
CA GLU A 179 5.88 -9.72 0.14
C GLU A 179 4.50 -10.25 -0.27
N ILE A 180 4.43 -11.33 -1.06
CA ILE A 180 3.18 -11.83 -1.65
C ILE A 180 2.15 -12.18 -0.58
N GLU A 181 2.57 -12.88 0.48
CA GLU A 181 1.67 -13.29 1.55
C GLU A 181 1.14 -12.09 2.33
N VAL A 182 2.03 -11.22 2.82
CA VAL A 182 1.64 -10.04 3.61
C VAL A 182 0.77 -9.07 2.80
N LEU A 183 1.04 -8.89 1.50
CA LEU A 183 0.22 -8.06 0.62
C LEU A 183 -1.15 -8.70 0.37
N THR A 184 -1.20 -10.02 0.18
CA THR A 184 -2.47 -10.72 -0.04
C THR A 184 -3.38 -10.63 1.18
N VAL A 185 -2.82 -10.80 2.39
CA VAL A 185 -3.61 -10.61 3.63
C VAL A 185 -4.03 -9.17 3.85
N HIS A 186 -3.22 -8.19 3.43
CA HIS A 186 -3.52 -6.76 3.55
C HIS A 186 -4.63 -6.31 2.60
N GLU A 187 -4.49 -6.60 1.31
CA GLU A 187 -5.38 -6.10 0.25
C GLU A 187 -6.65 -6.94 0.09
N ALA A 188 -6.58 -8.24 0.36
CA ALA A 188 -7.73 -9.13 0.22
C ALA A 188 -8.26 -9.56 1.58
N VAL A 189 -7.97 -10.81 1.98
CA VAL A 189 -8.53 -11.45 3.15
C VAL A 189 -7.40 -11.88 4.08
N PRO A 190 -7.47 -11.58 5.39
CA PRO A 190 -8.57 -10.92 6.12
C PRO A 190 -8.55 -9.39 6.12
N GLY A 191 -7.77 -8.73 5.26
CA GLY A 191 -7.62 -7.27 5.23
C GLY A 191 -8.78 -6.52 4.56
N HIS A 192 -8.46 -5.69 3.56
CA HIS A 192 -9.42 -4.74 2.97
C HIS A 192 -10.70 -5.39 2.44
N HIS A 193 -10.63 -6.54 1.77
CA HIS A 193 -11.85 -7.19 1.29
C HIS A 193 -12.76 -7.61 2.45
N LEU A 194 -12.20 -8.23 3.49
CA LEU A 194 -12.99 -8.67 4.62
C LEU A 194 -13.59 -7.47 5.37
N GLN A 195 -12.80 -6.43 5.64
CA GLN A 195 -13.28 -5.25 6.36
C GLN A 195 -14.33 -4.46 5.57
N ILE A 196 -14.09 -4.21 4.28
CA ILE A 196 -14.95 -3.37 3.44
C ILE A 196 -16.18 -4.14 2.95
N GLY A 197 -16.04 -5.43 2.63
CA GLY A 197 -17.13 -6.27 2.13
C GLY A 197 -18.17 -6.60 3.19
N MET A 198 -17.86 -6.36 4.47
CA MET A 198 -18.76 -6.50 5.60
C MET A 198 -19.66 -5.27 5.83
N ALA A 199 -19.31 -4.13 5.22
CA ALA A 199 -20.02 -2.86 5.37
C ALA A 199 -21.25 -2.74 4.46
#